data_AF-A0A257YDI8-F1
#
_entry.id   AF-A0A257YDI8-F1
#
_cell.length_a   1.000
_cell.length_b   1.000
_cell.length_c   1.000
_cell.angle_alpha   90.00
_cell.angle_beta   90.00
_cell.angle_gamma   90.00
#
_symmetry.space_group_name_H-M   'P 1'
#
loop_
_entity.id
_entity.type
_entity.pdbx_description
1 polymer ?
#
loop_
_entity_poly.entity_id
_entity_poly.type
_entity_poly.pdbx_seq_one_letter_code
_entity_poly.pdbx_strand_id
1 'polypeptide(L)'
;MDGNKDRLTTPQAIDTEKGILGFVEAGRGKGDRVIDSPQAAGERLQAAAMADKGFALNPGQEAAGRLVLAGTDRIVAVQGVAGAGKSSALGAIAIVAREEGRNVVGLGLQNTLVRMLERDTGIASMTIARFLGTHGRLLDDRTSPQRLDMARAMFRGRRPR
;
A
#
# COMPACT_ATOMS: atom_id res chain seq x y z
N MET A 1 3.36 -36.71 0.52
CA MET A 1 2.36 -35.67 0.80
C MET A 1 2.16 -35.67 2.30
N ASP A 2 2.98 -34.90 3.02
CA ASP A 2 2.96 -34.90 4.48
C ASP A 2 1.88 -33.95 4.98
N GLY A 3 0.69 -34.51 5.18
CA GLY A 3 -0.42 -33.84 5.85
C GLY A 3 -0.04 -33.60 7.31
N ASN A 4 0.26 -32.36 7.64
CA ASN A 4 0.63 -31.95 8.99
C ASN A 4 -0.58 -32.10 9.93
N LYS A 5 -0.61 -33.19 10.70
CA LYS A 5 -1.74 -33.67 11.51
C LYS A 5 -2.04 -32.84 12.77
N ASP A 6 -1.28 -31.77 13.04
CA ASP A 6 -1.39 -31.00 14.29
C ASP A 6 -1.84 -29.52 14.12
N ARG A 7 -2.44 -29.15 12.98
CA ARG A 7 -2.97 -27.78 12.80
C ARG A 7 -4.45 -27.71 13.20
N LEU A 8 -4.71 -27.26 14.43
CA LEU A 8 -6.05 -26.89 14.89
C LEU A 8 -6.36 -25.46 14.46
N THR A 9 -7.50 -25.25 13.80
CA THR A 9 -8.01 -23.92 13.44
C THR A 9 -9.53 -23.95 13.36
N THR A 10 -10.18 -22.79 13.37
CA THR A 10 -11.63 -22.70 13.21
C THR A 10 -12.02 -22.60 11.73
N PRO A 11 -13.21 -23.08 11.34
CA PRO A 11 -13.73 -22.86 9.99
C PRO A 11 -13.75 -21.37 9.61
N GLN A 12 -14.10 -20.48 10.54
CA GLN A 12 -14.12 -19.03 10.28
C GLN A 12 -12.73 -18.46 9.98
N ALA A 13 -11.68 -18.94 10.67
CA ALA A 13 -10.32 -18.50 10.42
C ALA A 13 -9.82 -18.97 9.03
N ILE A 14 -10.18 -20.20 8.64
CA ILE A 14 -9.90 -20.72 7.30
C ILE A 14 -10.60 -19.87 6.23
N ASP A 15 -11.88 -19.57 6.41
CA ASP A 15 -12.64 -18.80 5.43
C ASP A 15 -12.10 -17.38 5.27
N THR A 16 -11.67 -16.77 6.38
CA THR A 16 -10.98 -15.46 6.37
C THR A 16 -9.67 -15.54 5.59
N GLU A 17 -8.83 -16.54 5.86
CA GLU A 17 -7.55 -16.74 5.17
C GLU A 17 -7.76 -16.95 3.66
N LYS A 18 -8.70 -17.82 3.27
CA LYS A 18 -9.08 -18.04 1.87
C LYS A 18 -9.54 -16.76 1.20
N GLY A 19 -10.35 -15.95 1.89
CA GLY A 19 -10.80 -14.64 1.40
C GLY A 19 -9.63 -13.69 1.12
N ILE A 20 -8.70 -13.55 2.08
CA ILE A 20 -7.50 -12.71 1.93
C ILE A 20 -6.67 -13.18 0.72
N LEU A 21 -6.40 -14.48 0.61
CA LEU A 21 -5.66 -15.04 -0.52
C LEU A 21 -6.39 -14.82 -1.85
N GLY A 22 -7.71 -14.95 -1.87
CA GLY A 22 -8.53 -14.65 -3.04
C GLY A 22 -8.37 -13.21 -3.53
N PHE A 23 -8.31 -12.23 -2.62
CA PHE A 23 -8.04 -10.84 -2.98
C PHE A 23 -6.62 -10.63 -3.54
N VAL A 24 -5.62 -11.30 -2.97
CA VAL A 24 -4.24 -11.25 -3.46
C VAL A 24 -4.15 -11.81 -4.89
N GLU A 25 -4.70 -13.00 -5.11
CA GLU A 25 -4.72 -13.65 -6.42
C GLU A 25 -5.46 -12.82 -7.47
N ALA A 26 -6.65 -12.33 -7.15
CA ALA A 26 -7.42 -11.46 -8.04
C ALA A 26 -6.74 -10.11 -8.33
N GLY A 27 -5.80 -9.70 -7.48
CA GLY A 27 -5.01 -8.48 -7.62
C GLY A 27 -3.74 -8.64 -8.46
N ARG A 28 -3.27 -9.87 -8.73
CA ARG A 28 -2.05 -10.11 -9.49
C ARG A 28 -2.18 -9.62 -10.93
N GLY A 29 -1.23 -8.79 -11.38
CA GLY A 29 -1.24 -8.21 -12.73
C GLY A 29 -2.40 -7.24 -13.01
N LYS A 30 -3.15 -6.80 -11.99
CA LYS A 30 -4.32 -5.93 -12.11
C LYS A 30 -4.16 -4.55 -11.46
N GLY A 31 -2.95 -4.20 -11.03
CA GLY A 31 -2.56 -2.89 -10.50
C GLY A 31 -2.08 -1.96 -11.62
N ASP A 32 -2.34 -0.67 -11.45
CA ASP A 32 -1.83 0.37 -12.33
C ASP A 32 -0.38 0.71 -11.92
N ARG A 33 0.55 0.62 -12.88
CA ARG A 33 1.92 1.10 -12.64
C ARG A 33 1.91 2.60 -12.33
N VAL A 34 2.73 3.02 -11.38
CA VAL A 34 2.99 4.44 -11.12
C VAL A 34 4.09 4.93 -12.06
N ILE A 35 5.12 4.11 -12.29
CA ILE A 35 6.22 4.37 -13.21
C ILE A 35 6.37 3.16 -14.14
N ASP A 36 6.56 3.41 -15.44
CA ASP A 36 6.61 2.33 -16.45
C ASP A 36 7.85 1.44 -16.34
N SER A 37 8.98 2.00 -15.90
CA SER A 37 10.28 1.34 -15.81
C SER A 37 10.71 1.09 -14.35
N PRO A 38 11.01 -0.17 -13.97
CA PRO A 38 11.57 -0.49 -12.66
C PRO A 38 12.91 0.20 -12.38
N GLN A 39 13.73 0.44 -13.41
CA GLN A 39 15.01 1.15 -13.31
C GLN A 39 14.77 2.62 -12.96
N ALA A 40 13.90 3.29 -13.71
CA ALA A 40 13.53 4.68 -13.43
C ALA A 40 12.88 4.85 -12.04
N ALA A 41 12.06 3.88 -11.62
CA ALA A 41 11.52 3.85 -10.27
C ALA A 41 12.62 3.77 -9.20
N GLY A 42 13.65 2.94 -9.41
CA GLY A 42 14.80 2.83 -8.51
C GLY A 42 15.58 4.13 -8.39
N GLU A 43 15.91 4.75 -9.52
CA GLU A 43 16.65 6.02 -9.56
C GLU A 43 15.90 7.13 -8.81
N ARG A 44 14.59 7.26 -9.05
CA ARG A 44 13.74 8.24 -8.37
C ARG A 44 13.58 7.96 -6.89
N LEU A 45 13.47 6.70 -6.50
CA LEU A 45 13.43 6.31 -5.08
C LEU A 45 14.71 6.70 -4.35
N GLN A 46 15.87 6.46 -4.96
CA GLN A 46 17.15 6.84 -4.37
C GLN A 46 17.29 8.37 -4.27
N ALA A 47 16.90 9.10 -5.32
CA ALA A 47 16.89 10.56 -5.30
C ALA A 47 15.95 11.11 -4.21
N ALA A 48 14.73 10.58 -4.10
CA ALA A 48 13.75 10.98 -3.09
C ALA A 48 14.23 10.68 -1.67
N ALA A 49 14.83 9.51 -1.43
CA ALA A 49 15.37 9.14 -0.12
C ALA A 49 16.55 10.03 0.27
N MET A 50 17.46 10.31 -0.67
CA MET A 50 18.59 11.21 -0.43
C MET A 50 18.13 12.64 -0.14
N ALA A 51 17.11 13.14 -0.85
CA ALA A 51 16.56 14.47 -0.62
C ALA A 51 15.78 14.60 0.70
N ASP A 52 14.99 13.59 1.08
CA ASP A 52 14.17 13.63 2.30
C ASP A 52 14.96 13.31 3.57
N LYS A 53 15.83 12.29 3.53
CA LYS A 53 16.50 11.76 4.72
C LYS A 53 18.02 11.90 4.71
N GLY A 54 18.63 12.26 3.58
CA GLY A 54 20.08 12.42 3.45
C GLY A 54 20.85 11.09 3.35
N PHE A 55 20.18 9.96 3.12
CA PHE A 55 20.83 8.67 2.92
C PHE A 55 20.13 7.80 1.87
N ALA A 56 20.92 6.95 1.21
CA ALA A 56 20.44 6.01 0.21
C ALA A 56 19.62 4.87 0.82
N LEU A 57 18.64 4.37 0.07
CA LEU A 57 17.92 3.15 0.44
C LEU A 57 18.84 1.95 0.28
N ASN A 58 18.73 0.97 1.19
CA ASN A 58 19.40 -0.30 1.01
C ASN A 58 18.75 -1.11 -0.14
N PRO A 59 19.42 -2.16 -0.67
CA PRO A 59 18.91 -2.92 -1.80
C PRO A 59 17.51 -3.51 -1.60
N GLY A 60 17.18 -3.95 -0.37
CA GLY A 60 15.86 -4.51 -0.07
C GLY A 60 14.75 -3.45 -0.04
N GLN A 61 15.04 -2.28 0.51
CA GLN A 61 14.13 -1.13 0.52
C GLN A 61 13.88 -0.61 -0.89
N GLU A 62 14.93 -0.49 -1.71
CA GLU A 62 14.82 -0.08 -3.10
C GLU A 62 14.03 -1.11 -3.92
N ALA A 63 14.33 -2.40 -3.77
CA ALA A 63 13.58 -3.47 -4.45
C ALA A 63 12.09 -3.46 -4.07
N ALA A 64 11.76 -3.26 -2.79
CA ALA A 64 10.39 -3.11 -2.34
C ALA A 64 9.70 -1.89 -2.97
N GLY A 65 10.39 -0.75 -3.01
CA GLY A 65 9.86 0.46 -3.66
C GLY A 65 9.66 0.28 -5.16
N ARG A 66 10.60 -0.36 -5.86
CA ARG A 66 10.45 -0.68 -7.30
C ARG A 66 9.24 -1.57 -7.55
N LEU A 67 9.00 -2.56 -6.69
CA LEU A 67 7.82 -3.42 -6.78
C LEU A 67 6.52 -2.63 -6.57
N VAL A 68 6.49 -1.70 -5.63
CA VAL A 68 5.31 -0.86 -5.36
C VAL A 68 5.05 0.14 -6.50
N LEU A 69 6.09 0.76 -7.06
CA LEU A 69 5.94 1.84 -8.05
C LEU A 69 5.83 1.35 -9.49
N ALA A 70 6.55 0.28 -9.86
CA ALA A 70 6.60 -0.21 -11.23
C ALA A 70 6.00 -1.62 -11.41
N GLY A 71 5.58 -2.26 -10.31
CA GLY A 71 4.87 -3.53 -10.35
C GLY A 71 3.44 -3.39 -10.88
N THR A 72 2.86 -4.53 -11.27
CA THR A 72 1.50 -4.61 -11.80
C THR A 72 0.52 -5.25 -10.82
N ASP A 73 0.93 -5.51 -9.59
CA ASP A 73 0.07 -6.16 -8.59
C ASP A 73 -0.65 -5.08 -7.77
N ARG A 74 -1.94 -5.31 -7.45
CA ARG A 74 -2.70 -4.38 -6.59
C ARG A 74 -2.27 -4.42 -5.14
N ILE A 75 -1.73 -5.54 -4.69
CA ILE A 75 -1.35 -5.79 -3.29
C ILE A 75 0.10 -6.20 -3.29
N VAL A 76 0.94 -5.40 -2.63
CA VAL A 76 2.36 -5.69 -2.41
C VAL A 76 2.60 -5.74 -0.91
N ALA A 77 3.07 -6.88 -0.42
CA ALA A 77 3.46 -7.04 0.97
C ALA A 77 4.95 -6.72 1.14
N VAL A 78 5.28 -5.77 2.02
CA VAL A 78 6.68 -5.42 2.34
C VAL A 78 6.98 -5.88 3.76
N GLN A 79 7.88 -6.86 3.88
CA GLN A 79 8.32 -7.40 5.17
C GLN A 79 9.69 -6.86 5.55
N GLY A 80 9.88 -6.56 6.84
CA GLY A 80 11.18 -6.22 7.39
C GLY A 80 11.15 -6.30 8.90
N VAL A 81 12.28 -6.57 9.54
CA VAL A 81 12.41 -6.58 11.00
C VAL A 81 12.13 -5.19 11.59
N ALA A 82 11.85 -5.12 12.90
CA ALA A 82 11.72 -3.83 13.58
C ALA A 82 13.02 -3.02 13.42
N GLY A 83 12.90 -1.72 13.20
CA GLY A 83 14.07 -0.85 12.95
C GLY A 83 14.72 -0.96 11.57
N ALA A 84 14.26 -1.86 10.67
CA ALA A 84 14.84 -2.03 9.32
C ALA A 84 14.63 -0.86 8.33
N GLY A 85 14.16 0.30 8.80
CA GLY A 85 13.93 1.48 7.94
C GLY A 85 12.73 1.38 6.99
N LYS A 86 11.69 0.58 7.33
CA LYS A 86 10.45 0.49 6.52
C LYS A 86 9.80 1.86 6.28
N SER A 87 9.77 2.72 7.29
CA SER A 87 9.24 4.07 7.16
C SER A 87 10.05 4.91 6.17
N SER A 88 11.37 4.75 6.10
CA SER A 88 12.21 5.45 5.11
C SER A 88 11.84 5.03 3.69
N ALA A 89 11.66 3.73 3.44
CA ALA A 89 11.21 3.24 2.13
C ALA A 89 9.80 3.76 1.80
N LEU A 90 8.85 3.69 2.74
CA LEU A 90 7.49 4.19 2.54
C LEU A 90 7.43 5.69 2.28
N GLY A 91 8.27 6.48 2.95
CA GLY A 91 8.40 7.92 2.71
C GLY A 91 8.87 8.21 1.29
N ALA A 92 9.95 7.57 0.84
CA ALA A 92 10.46 7.73 -0.53
C ALA A 92 9.42 7.30 -1.58
N ILE A 93 8.74 6.16 -1.37
CA ILE A 93 7.65 5.70 -2.25
C ILE A 93 6.53 6.75 -2.33
N ALA A 94 6.13 7.32 -1.19
CA ALA A 94 5.06 8.31 -1.15
C ALA A 94 5.42 9.61 -1.86
N ILE A 95 6.66 10.08 -1.72
CA ILE A 95 7.17 11.25 -2.45
C ILE A 95 7.04 11.00 -3.96
N VAL A 96 7.65 9.92 -4.45
CA VAL A 96 7.66 9.60 -5.89
C VAL A 96 6.25 9.38 -6.43
N ALA A 97 5.38 8.69 -5.67
CA ALA A 97 4.00 8.48 -6.09
C ALA A 97 3.21 9.79 -6.20
N ARG A 98 3.42 10.73 -5.28
CA ARG A 98 2.77 12.05 -5.31
C ARG A 98 3.27 12.92 -6.46
N GLU A 99 4.56 12.86 -6.78
CA GLU A 99 5.14 13.53 -7.95
C GLU A 99 4.50 13.02 -9.25
N GLU A 100 4.17 11.73 -9.30
CA GLU A 100 3.39 11.10 -10.39
C GLU A 100 1.87 11.36 -10.29
N GLY A 101 1.45 12.26 -9.39
CA GLY A 101 0.06 12.69 -9.24
C GLY A 101 -0.85 11.68 -8.54
N ARG A 102 -0.29 10.64 -7.91
CA ARG A 102 -1.08 9.67 -7.12
C ARG A 102 -1.43 10.24 -5.76
N ASN A 103 -2.64 9.92 -5.30
CA ASN A 103 -3.00 10.17 -3.92
C ASN A 103 -2.47 9.03 -3.04
N VAL A 104 -1.85 9.36 -1.91
CA VAL A 104 -1.26 8.39 -0.99
C VAL A 104 -1.87 8.59 0.38
N VAL A 105 -2.53 7.55 0.89
CA VAL A 105 -3.21 7.53 2.18
C VAL A 105 -2.58 6.47 3.07
N GLY A 106 -2.22 6.86 4.29
CA GLY A 106 -1.70 5.94 5.30
C GLY A 106 -2.84 5.39 6.16
N LEU A 107 -2.86 4.08 6.39
CA LEU A 107 -3.83 3.43 7.26
C LEU A 107 -3.14 2.71 8.40
N GLY A 108 -3.62 2.92 9.63
CA GLY A 108 -3.12 2.27 10.83
C GLY A 108 -4.22 1.66 11.70
N LEU A 109 -3.86 0.69 12.54
CA LEU A 109 -4.80 0.05 13.48
C LEU A 109 -5.08 0.92 14.71
N GLN A 110 -4.07 1.66 15.17
CA GLN A 110 -4.13 2.45 16.41
C GLN A 110 -3.68 3.88 16.16
N ASN A 111 -4.21 4.84 16.92
CA ASN A 111 -3.88 6.26 16.79
C ASN A 111 -2.38 6.55 16.94
N THR A 112 -1.67 5.82 17.80
CA THR A 112 -0.22 5.97 17.95
C THR A 112 0.52 5.54 16.68
N LEU A 113 0.14 4.43 16.04
CA LEU A 113 0.72 3.99 14.76
C LEU A 113 0.43 4.98 13.64
N VAL A 114 -0.77 5.56 13.59
CA VAL A 114 -1.15 6.60 12.62
C VAL A 114 -0.24 7.82 12.75
N ARG A 115 -0.07 8.34 13.97
CA ARG A 115 0.81 9.49 14.22
C ARG A 115 2.27 9.21 13.89
N MET A 116 2.75 7.99 14.19
CA MET A 116 4.11 7.59 13.83
C MET A 116 4.29 7.48 12.33
N LEU A 117 3.34 6.84 11.62
CA LEU A 117 3.37 6.72 10.18
C LEU A 117 3.44 8.11 9.52
N GLU A 118 2.54 9.02 9.90
CA GLU A 118 2.48 10.36 9.32
C GLU A 118 3.75 11.17 9.61
N ARG A 119 4.25 11.15 10.86
CA ARG A 119 5.50 11.83 11.22
C ARG A 119 6.70 11.29 10.46
N ASP A 120 6.84 9.97 10.34
CA ASP A 120 8.05 9.35 9.80
C ASP A 120 8.08 9.37 8.26
N THR A 121 6.91 9.38 7.62
CA THR A 121 6.76 9.24 6.16
C THR A 121 6.18 10.47 5.45
N GLY A 122 5.61 11.43 6.20
CA GLY A 122 4.85 12.54 5.63
C GLY A 122 3.55 12.12 4.95
N ILE A 123 3.06 10.89 5.19
CA ILE A 123 1.81 10.38 4.64
C ILE A 123 0.64 10.79 5.53
N ALA A 124 -0.32 11.55 4.99
CA ALA A 124 -1.57 11.84 5.68
C ALA A 124 -2.26 10.53 6.06
N SER A 125 -2.43 10.29 7.35
CA SER A 125 -2.78 8.97 7.86
C SER A 125 -4.05 8.99 8.71
N MET A 126 -4.78 7.87 8.72
CA MET A 126 -5.94 7.68 9.59
C MET A 126 -6.10 6.22 10.04
N THR A 127 -6.97 5.99 11.01
CA THR A 127 -7.26 4.62 11.42
C THR A 127 -8.11 3.90 10.38
N ILE A 128 -7.96 2.58 10.26
CA ILE A 128 -8.83 1.75 9.43
C ILE A 128 -10.30 1.94 9.84
N ALA A 129 -10.58 2.02 11.14
CA ALA A 129 -11.93 2.26 11.66
C ALA A 129 -12.51 3.60 11.15
N ARG A 130 -11.72 4.69 11.17
CA ARG A 130 -12.17 5.98 10.63
C ARG A 130 -12.38 5.93 9.13
N PHE A 131 -11.48 5.28 8.40
CA PHE A 131 -11.59 5.11 6.95
C PHE A 131 -12.89 4.36 6.59
N LEU A 132 -13.15 3.23 7.25
CA LEU A 132 -14.37 2.45 7.07
C LEU A 132 -15.62 3.19 7.55
N GLY A 133 -15.56 3.97 8.64
CA GLY A 133 -16.68 4.79 9.08
C GLY A 133 -17.05 5.88 8.07
N THR A 134 -16.05 6.42 7.36
CA THR A 134 -16.24 7.49 6.36
C THR A 134 -16.68 6.92 5.01
N HIS A 135 -16.08 5.81 4.58
CA HIS A 135 -16.21 5.29 3.22
C HIS A 135 -16.93 3.94 3.13
N GLY A 136 -17.22 3.28 4.25
CA GLY A 136 -17.78 1.92 4.29
C GLY A 136 -19.14 1.79 3.62
N ARG A 137 -19.91 2.87 3.54
CA ARG A 137 -21.16 2.89 2.76
C ARG A 137 -20.95 2.60 1.26
N LEU A 138 -19.75 2.83 0.74
CA LEU A 138 -19.41 2.49 -0.64
C LEU A 138 -19.26 0.98 -0.85
N LEU A 139 -19.13 0.20 0.22
CA LEU A 139 -18.96 -1.26 0.18
C LEU A 139 -20.30 -2.01 0.25
N ASP A 140 -21.42 -1.30 0.40
CA ASP A 140 -22.76 -1.90 0.33
C ASP A 140 -23.06 -2.32 -1.11
N ASP A 141 -23.61 -3.52 -1.30
CA ASP A 141 -24.04 -4.09 -2.59
C ASP A 141 -25.01 -3.17 -3.35
N ARG A 142 -25.71 -2.28 -2.63
CA ARG A 142 -26.63 -1.28 -3.18
C ARG A 142 -25.93 -0.05 -3.73
N THR A 143 -24.60 0.05 -3.59
CA THR A 143 -23.83 1.18 -4.10
C THR A 143 -23.79 1.13 -5.63
N SER A 144 -24.32 2.17 -6.26
CA SER A 144 -24.30 2.28 -7.72
C SER A 144 -22.86 2.28 -8.26
N PRO A 145 -22.57 1.59 -9.38
CA PRO A 145 -21.24 1.55 -9.99
C PRO A 145 -20.61 2.93 -10.20
N GLN A 146 -21.41 3.94 -10.58
CA GLN A 146 -20.94 5.31 -10.80
C GLN A 146 -20.35 5.95 -9.54
N ARG A 147 -20.97 5.70 -8.36
CA ARG A 147 -20.46 6.20 -7.07
C ARG A 147 -19.14 5.52 -6.70
N LEU A 148 -19.04 4.21 -6.92
CA LEU A 148 -17.81 3.45 -6.72
C LEU A 148 -16.69 3.96 -7.61
N ASP A 149 -16.97 4.21 -8.88
CA ASP A 149 -15.97 4.71 -9.83
C ASP A 149 -15.55 6.14 -9.52
N MET A 150 -16.47 7.01 -9.09
CA MET A 150 -16.13 8.36 -8.63
C MET A 150 -15.24 8.32 -7.38
N ALA A 151 -15.54 7.45 -6.41
CA ALA A 151 -14.67 7.26 -5.25
C ALA A 151 -13.29 6.71 -5.64
N ARG A 152 -13.24 5.73 -6.54
CA ARG A 152 -11.97 5.21 -7.08
C ARG A 152 -11.17 6.28 -7.82
N ALA A 153 -11.82 7.18 -8.54
CA ALA A 153 -11.17 8.30 -9.21
C ALA A 153 -10.58 9.30 -8.19
N MET A 154 -11.33 9.61 -7.12
CA MET A 154 -10.84 10.45 -6.02
C MET A 154 -9.58 9.87 -5.36
N PHE A 155 -9.52 8.54 -5.17
CA PHE A 155 -8.35 7.88 -4.57
C PHE A 155 -7.21 7.58 -5.54
N ARG A 156 -7.47 7.47 -6.85
CA ARG A 156 -6.39 7.26 -7.85
C ARG A 156 -5.41 8.44 -7.93
N GLY A 157 -5.90 9.65 -7.62
CA GLY A 157 -5.15 10.89 -7.78
C GLY A 157 -5.20 11.42 -9.21
N ARG A 158 -5.68 12.66 -9.34
CA ARG A 158 -5.36 13.73 -10.30
C ARG A 158 -6.32 14.89 -10.00
N ARG A 159 -5.81 16.12 -9.80
CA ARG A 159 -6.65 17.32 -9.99
C ARG A 159 -6.92 17.46 -11.49
N PRO A 160 -8.13 17.90 -11.91
CA PRO A 160 -8.31 18.36 -13.28
C PRO A 160 -7.33 19.51 -13.54
N ARG A 161 -6.63 19.47 -14.67
CA ARG A 161 -6.00 20.68 -15.23
C ARG A 161 -7.10 21.58 -15.78
#